data_AF-A0A9P9G764-F1
#
_entry.id   AF-A0A9P9G764-F1
#
_cell.length_a   1.000
_cell.length_b   1.000
_cell.length_c   1.000
_cell.angle_alpha   90.00
_cell.angle_beta   90.00
_cell.angle_gamma   90.00
#
_symmetry.space_group_name_H-M   'P 1'
#
loop_
_entity.id
_entity.type
_entity.pdbx_description
1 polymer ?
#
loop_
_entity_poly.entity_id
_entity_poly.type
_entity_poly.pdbx_seq_one_letter_code
_entity_poly.pdbx_strand_id
1 'polypeptide(L)'
;MSTQEILAKFHDIRIKFGEYDPQFKNMKSPQTVYDERASAIRSHVRHAWAQLASVLASSVPILQDEISRLGGQLKELKIDHKAGLEVEEKKYQEQLQNTRENTHAAGHGLTPHRGWIDLKPKREMNHCSTVAISAMANNDFNRVSPLAPVTTTQK
;
A
#
# COMPACT_ATOMS: atom_id res chain seq x y z
N MET A 1 -30.95 -12.71 31.59
CA MET A 1 -30.62 -11.37 31.03
C MET A 1 -31.87 -10.81 30.39
N SER A 2 -32.27 -9.60 30.77
CA SER A 2 -33.41 -8.92 30.17
C SER A 2 -33.05 -8.30 28.81
N THR A 3 -34.05 -8.02 27.98
CA THR A 3 -33.84 -7.33 26.70
C THR A 3 -33.17 -5.96 26.89
N GLN A 4 -33.52 -5.23 27.95
CA GLN A 4 -32.86 -3.97 28.30
C GLN A 4 -31.35 -4.15 28.60
N GLU A 5 -30.97 -5.21 29.31
CA GLU A 5 -29.55 -5.50 29.61
C GLU A 5 -28.76 -5.83 28.34
N ILE A 6 -29.37 -6.53 27.38
CA ILE A 6 -28.75 -6.84 26.09
C ILE A 6 -28.55 -5.57 25.26
N LEU A 7 -29.56 -4.70 25.20
CA LEU A 7 -29.48 -3.43 24.47
C LEU A 7 -28.43 -2.48 25.08
N ALA A 8 -28.35 -2.40 26.41
CA ALA A 8 -27.33 -1.61 27.09
C ALA A 8 -25.91 -2.12 26.76
N LYS A 9 -25.70 -3.44 26.76
CA LYS A 9 -24.41 -4.04 26.37
C LYS A 9 -24.06 -3.78 24.90
N PHE A 10 -25.03 -3.87 24.00
CA PHE A 10 -24.79 -3.59 22.59
C PHE A 10 -24.40 -2.13 22.36
N HIS A 11 -25.04 -1.19 23.07
CA HIS A 11 -24.70 0.22 23.02
C HIS A 11 -23.27 0.49 23.50
N ASP A 12 -22.87 -0.14 24.60
CA ASP A 12 -21.52 -0.03 25.16
C ASP A 12 -20.45 -0.58 24.20
N ILE A 13 -20.70 -1.74 23.59
CA ILE A 13 -19.83 -2.31 22.54
C ILE A 13 -19.69 -1.35 21.35
N ARG A 14 -20.79 -0.73 20.91
CA ARG A 14 -20.76 0.21 19.78
C ARG A 14 -19.94 1.46 20.09
N ILE A 15 -20.04 1.99 21.32
CA ILE A 15 -19.22 3.13 21.77
C ILE A 15 -17.74 2.74 21.76
N LYS A 16 -17.39 1.60 22.37
CA LYS A 16 -16.02 1.11 22.41
C LYS A 16 -15.44 0.90 21.01
N PHE A 17 -16.22 0.36 20.08
CA PHE A 17 -15.80 0.24 18.69
C PHE A 17 -15.49 1.60 18.06
N GLY A 18 -16.34 2.61 18.30
CA GLY A 18 -16.11 3.97 17.82
C GLY A 18 -14.87 4.66 18.40
N GLU A 19 -14.47 4.30 19.63
CA GLU A 19 -13.23 4.79 20.26
C GLU A 19 -11.96 4.15 19.66
N TYR A 20 -12.06 2.89 19.23
CA TYR A 20 -10.91 2.12 18.74
C TYR A 20 -10.71 2.20 17.22
N ASP A 21 -11.77 2.32 16.43
CA ASP A 21 -11.70 2.37 14.95
C ASP A 21 -10.72 3.44 14.44
N PRO A 22 -10.70 4.69 14.96
CA PRO A 22 -9.73 5.70 14.53
C PRO A 22 -8.28 5.35 14.86
N GLN A 23 -8.04 4.60 15.95
CA GLN A 23 -6.69 4.23 16.40
C GLN A 23 -6.07 3.22 15.44
N PHE A 24 -6.84 2.21 15.03
CA PHE A 24 -6.39 1.21 14.07
C PHE A 24 -6.35 1.73 12.63
N LYS A 25 -7.27 2.63 12.25
CA LYS A 25 -7.32 3.20 10.89
C LYS A 25 -6.05 3.96 10.50
N ASN A 26 -5.35 4.56 11.46
CA ASN A 26 -4.11 5.30 11.21
C ASN A 26 -2.86 4.42 11.26
N MET A 27 -2.97 3.17 11.73
CA MET A 27 -1.87 2.21 11.75
C MET A 27 -1.76 1.53 10.40
N LYS A 28 -0.83 2.00 9.59
CA LYS A 28 -0.51 1.39 8.29
C LYS A 28 0.75 0.55 8.42
N SER A 29 0.76 -0.62 7.79
CA SER A 29 1.98 -1.40 7.70
C SER A 29 3.05 -0.63 6.91
N PRO A 30 4.35 -0.83 7.20
CA PRO A 30 5.44 -0.23 6.44
C PRO A 30 5.31 -0.47 4.94
N GLN A 31 4.89 -1.68 4.54
CA GLN A 31 4.62 -2.01 3.14
C GLN A 31 3.51 -1.14 2.53
N THR A 32 2.41 -0.93 3.26
CA THR A 32 1.31 -0.07 2.79
C THR A 32 1.77 1.38 2.63
N VAL A 33 2.54 1.89 3.60
CA VAL A 33 3.11 3.26 3.54
C VAL A 33 4.04 3.42 2.34
N TYR A 34 4.89 2.43 2.07
CA TYR A 34 5.75 2.41 0.89
C TYR A 34 4.92 2.41 -0.40
N ASP A 35 3.93 1.54 -0.51
CA ASP A 35 3.12 1.40 -1.73
C ASP A 35 2.33 2.68 -2.06
N GLU A 36 1.76 3.34 -1.04
CA GLU A 36 1.09 4.63 -1.19
C GLU A 36 2.03 5.71 -1.72
N ARG A 37 3.20 5.86 -1.08
CA ARG A 37 4.21 6.87 -1.49
C ARG A 37 4.75 6.59 -2.89
N ALA A 38 5.08 5.33 -3.18
CA ALA A 38 5.59 4.91 -4.46
C ALA A 38 4.53 5.11 -5.56
N SER A 39 3.25 4.85 -5.26
CA SER A 39 2.14 5.12 -6.17
C SER A 39 1.99 6.62 -6.45
N ALA A 40 2.08 7.48 -5.44
CA ALA A 40 2.02 8.93 -5.60
C ALA A 40 3.14 9.45 -6.51
N ILE A 41 4.39 9.03 -6.28
CA ILE A 41 5.52 9.41 -7.14
C ILE A 41 5.31 8.92 -8.58
N ARG A 42 4.90 7.67 -8.78
CA ARG A 42 4.61 7.14 -10.13
C ARG A 42 3.48 7.91 -10.82
N SER A 43 2.47 8.35 -10.07
CA SER A 43 1.39 9.18 -10.60
C SER A 43 1.90 10.53 -11.09
N HIS A 44 2.76 11.19 -10.30
CA HIS A 44 3.38 12.46 -10.69
C HIS A 44 4.28 12.30 -11.91
N VAL A 45 5.09 11.24 -11.97
CA VAL A 45 5.90 10.92 -13.16
C VAL A 45 5.02 10.76 -14.39
N ARG A 46 3.92 10.00 -14.30
CA ARG A 46 2.98 9.81 -15.41
C ARG A 46 2.38 11.15 -15.87
N HIS A 47 2.02 12.00 -14.92
CA HIS A 47 1.46 13.32 -15.20
C HIS A 47 2.48 14.23 -15.90
N ALA A 48 3.71 14.31 -15.41
CA ALA A 48 4.79 15.08 -16.05
C ALA A 48 5.10 14.55 -17.46
N TRP A 49 5.11 13.22 -17.65
CA TRP A 49 5.25 12.60 -18.97
C TRP A 49 4.11 12.98 -19.93
N ALA A 50 2.86 13.00 -19.46
CA ALA A 50 1.72 13.38 -20.28
C ALA A 50 1.79 14.84 -20.74
N GLN A 51 2.42 15.72 -19.95
CA GLN A 51 2.58 17.14 -20.28
C GLN A 51 3.69 17.40 -21.31
N LEU A 52 4.67 16.51 -21.46
CA LEU A 52 5.79 16.73 -22.38
C LEU A 52 5.35 16.95 -23.84
N ALA A 53 4.24 16.35 -24.26
CA ALA A 53 3.72 16.49 -25.62
C ALA A 53 3.00 17.83 -25.88
N SER A 54 2.56 18.53 -24.83
CA SER A 54 1.73 19.73 -24.91
C SER A 54 2.39 21.00 -24.35
N VAL A 55 3.56 20.88 -23.72
CA VAL A 55 4.27 21.99 -23.12
C VAL A 55 5.06 22.81 -24.16
N LEU A 56 5.33 24.08 -23.85
CA LEU A 56 6.25 24.92 -24.62
C LEU A 56 7.66 24.31 -24.65
N ALA A 57 8.34 24.41 -25.79
CA ALA A 57 9.70 23.86 -25.96
C ALA A 57 10.70 24.35 -24.88
N SER A 58 10.55 25.58 -24.41
CA SER A 58 11.36 26.16 -23.33
C SER A 58 11.18 25.48 -21.96
N SER A 59 10.06 24.79 -21.76
CA SER A 59 9.70 24.13 -20.50
C SER A 59 9.97 22.62 -20.52
N VAL A 60 10.31 22.06 -21.68
CA VAL A 60 10.68 20.64 -21.82
C VAL A 60 11.84 20.24 -20.91
N PRO A 61 12.95 21.00 -20.81
CA PRO A 61 14.05 20.65 -19.91
C PRO A 61 13.62 20.59 -18.44
N ILE A 62 12.74 21.51 -18.03
CA ILE A 62 12.22 21.57 -16.65
C ILE A 62 11.42 20.31 -16.31
N LEU A 63 10.54 19.87 -17.22
CA LEU A 63 9.77 18.63 -17.02
C LEU A 63 10.67 17.39 -17.05
N GLN A 64 11.72 17.36 -17.88
CA GLN A 64 12.69 16.27 -17.91
C GLN A 64 13.49 16.17 -16.61
N ASP A 65 13.92 17.30 -16.06
CA ASP A 65 14.58 17.38 -14.76
C ASP A 65 13.65 16.92 -13.64
N GLU A 66 12.37 17.33 -13.67
CA GLU A 66 11.37 16.88 -12.70
C GLU A 66 11.15 15.37 -12.75
N ILE A 67 10.98 14.79 -13.95
CA ILE A 67 10.85 13.34 -14.14
C ILE A 67 12.07 12.61 -13.60
N SER A 68 13.27 13.11 -13.87
CA SER A 68 14.54 12.53 -13.41
C SER A 68 14.63 12.58 -11.88
N ARG A 69 14.29 13.72 -11.27
CA ARG A 69 14.23 13.90 -9.82
C ARG A 69 13.23 12.94 -9.16
N LEU A 70 12.02 12.82 -9.71
CA LEU A 70 11.00 11.89 -9.21
C LEU A 70 11.44 10.43 -9.34
N GLY A 71 12.14 10.08 -10.43
CA GLY A 71 12.75 8.76 -10.60
C GLY A 71 13.82 8.46 -9.54
N GLY A 72 14.66 9.45 -9.21
CA GLY A 72 15.63 9.38 -8.11
C GLY A 72 14.94 9.13 -6.76
N GLN A 73 13.91 9.92 -6.44
CA GLN A 73 13.13 9.76 -5.21
C GLN A 73 12.48 8.38 -5.09
N LEU A 74 11.98 7.82 -6.21
CA LEU A 74 11.41 6.48 -6.20
C LEU A 74 12.47 5.41 -5.89
N LYS A 75 13.70 5.60 -6.39
CA LYS A 75 14.82 4.69 -6.14
C LYS A 75 15.28 4.77 -4.68
N GLU A 76 15.44 5.98 -4.15
CA GLU A 76 15.77 6.21 -2.74
C GLU A 76 14.73 5.59 -1.82
N LEU A 77 13.45 5.86 -2.08
CA LEU A 77 12.33 5.27 -1.31
C LEU A 77 12.39 3.73 -1.30
N LYS A 78 12.75 3.10 -2.42
CA LYS A 78 12.92 1.64 -2.50
C LYS A 78 14.11 1.12 -1.70
N ILE A 79 15.22 1.87 -1.70
CA ILE A 79 16.42 1.53 -0.92
C ILE A 79 16.10 1.64 0.57
N ASP A 80 15.52 2.76 0.99
CA ASP A 80 15.16 3.03 2.39
C ASP A 80 14.17 2.00 2.91
N HIS A 81 13.13 1.68 2.13
CA HIS A 81 12.18 0.63 2.48
C HIS A 81 12.88 -0.72 2.68
N LYS A 82 13.75 -1.12 1.74
CA LYS A 82 14.46 -2.40 1.84
C LYS A 82 15.42 -2.42 3.03
N ALA A 83 16.10 -1.32 3.33
CA ALA A 83 17.07 -1.24 4.41
C ALA A 83 16.40 -1.21 5.79
N GLY A 84 15.23 -0.57 5.90
CA GLY A 84 14.52 -0.35 7.16
C GLY A 84 13.34 -1.30 7.43
N LEU A 85 12.96 -2.16 6.48
CA LEU A 85 11.71 -2.95 6.54
C LEU A 85 11.56 -3.73 7.85
N GLU A 86 12.60 -4.44 8.26
CA GLU A 86 12.53 -5.31 9.45
C GLU A 86 12.31 -4.49 10.74
N VAL A 87 13.02 -3.36 10.87
CA VAL A 87 12.91 -2.47 12.03
C VAL A 87 11.54 -1.81 12.08
N GLU A 88 11.07 -1.28 10.95
CA GLU A 88 9.76 -0.64 10.86
C GLU A 88 8.60 -1.65 11.02
N GLU A 89 8.76 -2.88 10.53
CA GLU A 89 7.77 -3.94 10.73
C GLU A 89 7.70 -4.33 12.21
N LYS A 90 8.85 -4.48 12.88
CA LYS A 90 8.88 -4.75 14.32
C LYS A 90 8.17 -3.65 15.10
N LYS A 91 8.45 -2.38 14.79
CA LYS A 91 7.81 -1.22 15.41
C LYS A 91 6.31 -1.18 15.15
N TYR A 92 5.87 -1.52 13.93
CA TYR A 92 4.45 -1.64 13.59
C TYR A 92 3.75 -2.74 14.42
N GLN A 93 4.38 -3.90 14.58
CA GLN A 93 3.84 -4.98 15.40
C GLN A 93 3.79 -4.60 16.90
N GLU A 94 4.82 -3.92 17.41
CA GLU A 94 4.82 -3.38 18.77
C GLU A 94 3.69 -2.37 18.99
N GLN A 95 3.43 -1.48 18.02
CA GLN A 95 2.31 -0.54 18.08
C GLN A 95 0.95 -1.24 18.08
N LEU A 96 0.77 -2.25 17.24
CA LEU A 96 -0.47 -3.05 17.22
C LEU A 96 -0.70 -3.75 18.55
N GLN A 97 0.36 -4.35 19.11
CA GLN A 97 0.28 -5.06 20.38
C GLN A 97 -0.03 -4.09 21.54
N ASN A 98 0.65 -2.95 21.62
CA ASN A 98 0.38 -1.94 22.65
C ASN A 98 -1.05 -1.39 22.56
N THR A 99 -1.54 -1.16 21.34
CA THR A 99 -2.92 -0.68 21.14
C THR A 99 -3.91 -1.74 21.59
N ARG A 100 -3.70 -3.00 21.21
CA ARG A 100 -4.51 -4.13 21.66
C ARG A 100 -4.49 -4.27 23.18
N GLU A 101 -3.33 -4.21 23.83
CA GLU A 101 -3.21 -4.30 25.29
C GLU A 101 -3.92 -3.16 26.01
N ASN A 102 -3.80 -1.92 25.50
CA ASN A 102 -4.52 -0.76 26.01
C ASN A 102 -6.05 -0.93 25.86
N THR A 103 -6.51 -1.52 24.74
CA THR A 103 -7.94 -1.81 24.55
C THR A 103 -8.46 -2.87 25.51
N HIS A 104 -7.63 -3.86 25.88
CA HIS A 104 -7.98 -4.90 26.85
C HIS A 104 -7.99 -4.36 28.29
N ALA A 105 -7.05 -3.48 28.65
CA ALA A 105 -6.98 -2.86 29.98
C ALA A 105 -8.17 -1.92 30.25
N ALA A 106 -8.68 -1.23 29.23
CA ALA A 106 -9.90 -0.43 29.34
C ALA A 106 -11.20 -1.28 29.44
N GLY A 107 -11.11 -2.60 29.22
CA GLY A 107 -12.23 -3.55 29.23
C GLY A 107 -12.47 -4.27 30.57
N HIS A 108 -11.78 -3.92 31.65
CA HIS A 108 -11.87 -4.60 32.97
C HIS A 108 -13.25 -4.55 33.68
N GLY A 109 -14.31 -4.08 33.02
CA GLY A 109 -15.72 -4.23 33.46
C GLY A 109 -16.48 -5.37 32.78
N LEU A 110 -15.93 -5.99 31.72
CA LEU A 110 -16.57 -7.09 31.01
C LEU A 110 -15.76 -8.37 31.24
N THR A 111 -16.19 -9.15 32.23
CA THR A 111 -15.69 -10.51 32.44
C THR A 111 -15.83 -11.31 31.13
N PRO A 112 -14.79 -12.08 30.74
CA PRO A 112 -14.87 -12.92 29.56
C PRO A 112 -15.84 -14.07 29.85
N HIS A 113 -17.11 -13.90 29.45
CA HIS A 113 -18.03 -15.02 29.38
C HIS A 113 -17.45 -16.02 28.36
N ARG A 114 -17.20 -17.22 28.86
CA ARG A 114 -16.59 -18.41 28.25
C ARG A 114 -17.41 -19.00 27.09
N GLY A 115 -17.89 -18.15 26.19
CA GLY A 115 -18.79 -18.52 25.09
C GLY A 115 -18.74 -17.59 23.87
N TRP A 116 -17.83 -16.62 23.82
CA TRP A 116 -17.57 -15.89 22.58
C TRP A 116 -16.78 -16.80 21.65
N ILE A 117 -17.51 -17.25 20.65
CA ILE A 117 -17.08 -18.02 19.49
C ILE A 117 -15.69 -17.55 19.08
N ASP A 118 -14.81 -18.52 18.89
CA ASP A 118 -13.54 -18.44 18.21
C ASP A 118 -13.80 -17.89 16.79
N LEU A 119 -14.02 -16.57 16.70
CA LEU A 119 -13.92 -15.82 15.46
C LEU A 119 -12.44 -15.82 15.14
N LYS A 120 -11.97 -16.96 14.64
CA LYS A 120 -10.78 -17.00 13.81
C LYS A 120 -10.92 -15.80 12.87
N PRO A 121 -9.94 -14.88 12.82
CA PRO A 121 -9.95 -13.93 11.74
C PRO A 121 -10.04 -14.78 10.49
N LYS A 122 -11.12 -14.62 9.72
CA LYS A 122 -11.13 -15.13 8.35
C LYS A 122 -9.89 -14.47 7.74
N ARG A 123 -8.82 -15.25 7.61
CA ARG A 123 -7.87 -15.08 6.53
C ARG A 123 -8.74 -15.24 5.29
N GLU A 124 -9.34 -14.16 4.84
CA GLU A 124 -9.48 -13.94 3.42
C GLU A 124 -8.05 -13.82 2.91
N MET A 125 -7.45 -15.02 2.76
CA MET A 125 -6.40 -15.28 1.80
C MET A 125 -7.03 -14.86 0.49
N ASN A 126 -6.73 -13.64 0.07
CA ASN A 126 -6.90 -13.19 -1.30
C ASN A 126 -5.93 -14.00 -2.16
N HIS A 127 -6.23 -15.29 -2.36
CA HIS A 127 -5.70 -16.12 -3.43
C HIS A 127 -6.42 -15.74 -4.72
N CYS A 128 -6.14 -14.52 -5.17
CA CYS A 128 -6.32 -14.02 -6.54
C CYS A 128 -5.63 -12.65 -6.54
N SER A 129 -4.36 -12.54 -6.90
CA SER A 129 -4.00 -12.38 -8.31
C SER A 129 -2.51 -12.69 -8.60
N THR A 130 -1.95 -13.76 -8.02
CA THR A 130 -0.60 -14.24 -8.42
C THR A 130 -0.58 -14.89 -9.82
N VAL A 131 -1.74 -15.11 -10.45
CA VAL A 131 -1.83 -15.63 -11.83
C VAL A 131 -2.04 -14.54 -12.89
N ALA A 132 -2.27 -13.27 -12.51
CA ALA A 132 -2.39 -12.17 -13.47
C ALA A 132 -1.09 -11.39 -13.73
N ILE A 133 -0.03 -11.61 -12.93
CA ILE A 133 1.23 -10.85 -13.05
C ILE A 133 2.24 -11.55 -13.98
N SER A 134 2.13 -12.86 -14.23
CA SER A 134 3.02 -13.56 -15.16
C SER A 134 2.70 -13.36 -16.65
N ALA A 135 1.61 -12.67 -17.01
CA ALA A 135 1.28 -12.34 -18.40
C ALA A 135 1.75 -10.94 -18.83
N MET A 136 2.27 -10.11 -17.92
CA MET A 136 2.73 -8.75 -18.24
C MET A 136 4.24 -8.54 -18.06
N ALA A 137 4.98 -9.58 -17.66
CA ALA A 137 6.42 -9.55 -17.43
C ALA A 137 7.29 -9.92 -18.65
N ASN A 138 6.70 -10.21 -19.81
CA ASN A 138 7.43 -10.55 -21.05
C ASN A 138 7.32 -9.44 -22.12
N ASN A 139 7.56 -8.19 -21.74
CA ASN A 139 8.03 -7.21 -22.71
C ASN A 139 9.54 -7.08 -22.56
N ASP A 140 10.23 -7.96 -23.29
CA ASP A 140 11.65 -7.84 -23.61
C ASP A 140 11.91 -6.48 -24.26
N PHE A 141 12.24 -5.48 -23.44
CA PHE A 141 12.76 -4.20 -23.90
C PHE A 141 14.26 -4.26 -24.26
N ASN A 142 14.77 -5.46 -24.59
CA ASN A 142 16.11 -5.68 -25.10
C ASN A 142 16.09 -6.62 -26.30
N ARG A 143 15.59 -6.12 -27.44
CA ARG A 143 15.99 -6.63 -28.74
C ARG A 143 16.11 -5.50 -29.75
N VAL A 144 17.18 -4.73 -29.63
CA VAL A 144 17.74 -4.02 -30.77
C VAL A 144 18.25 -5.09 -31.73
N SER A 145 17.53 -5.34 -32.82
CA SER A 145 18.08 -6.03 -33.99
C SER A 145 18.32 -4.99 -35.09
N PRO A 146 19.53 -4.94 -35.68
CA PRO A 146 19.84 -4.01 -36.75
C PRO A 146 19.14 -4.46 -38.03
N LEU A 147 18.37 -3.56 -38.65
CA LEU A 147 17.91 -3.73 -40.02
C LEU A 147 19.10 -3.55 -40.97
N ALA A 148 19.56 -4.65 -41.55
CA ALA A 148 20.51 -4.69 -42.67
C ALA A 148 19.76 -4.56 -44.02
N PRO A 149 20.46 -4.33 -45.14
CA PRO A 149 20.08 -3.37 -46.18
C PRO A 149 19.04 -3.86 -47.20
N VAL A 150 18.27 -2.92 -47.74
CA VAL A 150 17.36 -3.13 -48.88
C VAL A 150 18.18 -3.23 -50.16
N THR A 151 18.21 -4.42 -50.76
CA THR A 151 18.65 -4.63 -52.14
C THR A 151 17.57 -4.12 -53.10
N THR A 152 17.90 -3.07 -53.85
CA THR A 152 17.11 -2.58 -54.98
C THR A 152 17.39 -3.46 -56.20
N THR A 153 16.41 -4.26 -56.62
CA THR A 153 16.40 -4.87 -57.96
C THR A 153 15.79 -3.88 -58.94
N GLN A 154 16.62 -3.29 -59.82
CA GLN A 154 16.15 -2.64 -61.04
C GLN A 154 16.05 -3.67 -62.17
N LYS A 155 15.10 -3.40 -63.08
CA LYS A 155 14.78 -4.13 -64.31
C LYS A 155 15.98 -4.39 -65.21
#